data_AF-A0A7S2AA60-F1
#
_entry.id   AF-A0A7S2AA60-F1
#
_cell.length_a   1.000
_cell.length_b   1.000
_cell.length_c   1.000
_cell.angle_alpha   90.00
_cell.angle_beta   90.00
_cell.angle_gamma   90.00
#
_symmetry.space_group_name_H-M   'P 1'
#
loop_
_entity.id
_entity.type
_entity.pdbx_description
1 polymer ?
#
loop_
_entity_poly.entity_id
_entity_poly.type
_entity_poly.pdbx_seq_one_letter_code
_entity_poly.pdbx_strand_id
1 'polypeptide(L)'
;DGSSDGVARYGPRLVDLDIVLYGTEGGDDDLGDEEGGGDRSVVVDDPDLIVPHPRMAEREFVLSPLCDIDDAVVHPLSGQTAGDMLGELLRREKVQGEGEGVDGTASSPAVRVVPLPRG
;
A
#
# COMPACT_ATOMS: atom_id res chain seq x y z
N ASP A 1 39.57 -11.52 -20.25
CA ASP A 1 38.55 -10.48 -20.50
C ASP A 1 37.32 -10.80 -19.67
N GLY A 2 36.69 -9.77 -19.09
CA GLY A 2 35.33 -9.82 -18.52
C GLY A 2 35.15 -10.41 -17.13
N SER A 3 35.57 -9.71 -16.07
CA SER A 3 35.04 -9.96 -14.72
C SER A 3 33.66 -9.31 -14.61
N SER A 4 32.60 -10.13 -14.58
CA SER A 4 31.23 -9.69 -14.38
C SER A 4 30.99 -9.37 -12.89
N ASP A 5 31.25 -8.13 -12.50
CA ASP A 5 30.94 -7.65 -11.15
C ASP A 5 29.42 -7.60 -10.98
N GLY A 6 28.90 -8.51 -10.16
CA GLY A 6 27.46 -8.66 -9.91
C GLY A 6 26.94 -7.49 -9.10
N VAL A 7 26.30 -6.52 -9.75
CA VAL A 7 25.52 -5.51 -9.05
C VAL A 7 24.42 -6.22 -8.28
N ALA A 8 24.48 -6.16 -6.95
CA ALA A 8 23.46 -6.72 -6.07
C ALA A 8 22.10 -6.09 -6.42
N ARG A 9 21.23 -6.88 -7.06
CA ARG A 9 19.81 -6.51 -7.20
C ARG A 9 19.24 -6.50 -5.78
N TYR A 10 18.53 -5.42 -5.41
CA TYR A 10 17.93 -5.18 -4.07
C TYR A 10 18.86 -4.63 -2.97
N GLY A 11 19.70 -3.63 -3.30
CA GLY A 11 20.37 -2.80 -2.30
C GLY A 11 19.52 -1.60 -1.82
N PRO A 12 19.99 -0.85 -0.80
CA PRO A 12 19.38 0.41 -0.39
C PRO A 12 19.18 1.37 -1.57
N ARG A 13 18.01 2.00 -1.65
CA ARG A 13 17.69 3.00 -2.69
C ARG A 13 17.56 4.38 -2.04
N LEU A 14 18.04 5.41 -2.73
CA LEU A 14 17.83 6.79 -2.29
C LEU A 14 16.35 7.18 -2.37
N VAL A 15 15.67 6.73 -3.43
CA VAL A 15 14.24 6.94 -3.67
C VAL A 15 13.68 5.69 -4.38
N ASP A 16 12.45 5.33 -4.02
CA ASP A 16 11.66 4.28 -4.67
C ASP A 16 10.24 4.83 -4.83
N LEU A 17 9.65 4.68 -6.03
CA LEU A 17 8.32 5.22 -6.34
C LEU A 17 7.47 4.08 -6.92
N ASP A 18 6.36 3.80 -6.26
CA ASP A 18 5.36 2.82 -6.68
C ASP A 18 4.07 3.56 -7.07
N ILE A 19 3.45 3.15 -8.19
CA ILE A 19 2.07 3.56 -8.51
C ILE A 19 1.14 2.60 -7.76
N VAL A 20 0.39 3.13 -6.78
CA VAL A 20 -0.48 2.33 -5.90
C VAL A 20 -1.88 2.20 -6.48
N LEU A 21 -2.46 3.32 -6.89
CA LEU A 21 -3.77 3.45 -7.55
C LEU A 21 -3.65 4.47 -8.68
N TYR A 22 -4.57 4.41 -9.64
CA TYR A 22 -4.65 5.39 -10.72
C TYR A 22 -6.12 5.68 -11.02
N GLY A 23 -6.56 6.89 -10.66
CA GLY A 23 -7.93 7.35 -10.89
C GLY A 23 -8.14 7.88 -12.32
N THR A 24 -9.35 7.76 -12.84
CA THR A 24 -9.82 8.60 -13.94
C THR A 24 -10.67 9.72 -13.37
N GLU A 25 -10.32 10.97 -13.67
CA GLU A 25 -11.30 12.05 -13.52
C GLU A 25 -12.51 11.71 -14.38
N GLY A 26 -13.71 11.84 -13.82
CA GLY A 26 -14.94 11.67 -14.57
C GLY A 26 -14.89 12.60 -15.77
N GLY A 27 -14.65 12.03 -16.95
CA GLY A 27 -14.74 12.78 -18.17
C GLY A 27 -16.15 13.33 -18.29
N ASP A 28 -16.24 14.50 -18.92
CA ASP A 28 -17.50 15.12 -19.32
C ASP A 28 -18.24 14.29 -20.41
N ASP A 29 -17.83 13.03 -20.62
CA ASP A 29 -18.54 12.09 -21.47
C ASP A 29 -19.82 11.62 -20.76
N ASP A 30 -20.90 12.24 -21.23
CA ASP A 30 -22.35 12.00 -21.08
C ASP A 30 -22.77 10.54 -21.40
N LEU A 31 -22.02 9.55 -20.92
CA LEU A 31 -22.43 8.15 -20.84
C LEU A 31 -22.88 7.89 -19.41
N GLY A 32 -24.09 8.38 -19.15
CA GLY A 32 -24.77 8.30 -17.88
C GLY A 32 -24.91 6.87 -17.34
N ASP A 33 -24.76 6.77 -16.03
CA ASP A 33 -25.83 6.29 -15.15
C ASP A 33 -25.58 6.90 -13.75
N GLU A 34 -26.44 7.86 -13.43
CA GLU A 34 -26.95 8.39 -12.15
C GLU A 34 -26.17 8.24 -10.82
N GLU A 35 -26.02 9.38 -10.13
CA GLU A 35 -25.72 9.55 -8.69
C GLU A 35 -24.49 8.83 -8.11
N GLY A 36 -23.29 9.20 -8.56
CA GLY A 36 -22.08 8.77 -7.87
C GLY A 36 -20.82 9.34 -8.47
N GLY A 37 -20.53 10.62 -8.20
CA GLY A 37 -19.21 11.21 -8.45
C GLY A 37 -18.16 10.60 -7.53
N GLY A 38 -17.80 9.34 -7.76
CA GLY A 38 -16.76 8.61 -7.04
C GLY A 38 -15.45 8.65 -7.83
N ASP A 39 -14.34 8.75 -7.12
CA ASP A 39 -13.00 8.49 -7.65
C ASP A 39 -12.97 7.06 -8.23
N ARG A 40 -12.94 6.95 -9.56
CA ARG A 40 -12.92 5.66 -10.27
C ARG A 40 -11.47 5.26 -10.52
N SER A 41 -10.94 4.34 -9.72
CA SER A 41 -9.62 3.74 -9.99
C SER A 41 -9.69 2.72 -11.13
N VAL A 42 -8.73 2.78 -12.05
CA VAL A 42 -8.61 1.80 -13.15
C VAL A 42 -7.85 0.55 -12.74
N VAL A 43 -8.00 -0.50 -13.55
CA VAL A 43 -7.22 -1.74 -13.47
C VAL A 43 -6.35 -1.85 -14.73
N VAL A 44 -5.05 -2.03 -14.53
CA VAL A 44 -4.04 -2.23 -15.57
C VAL A 44 -3.29 -3.53 -15.25
N ASP A 45 -3.19 -4.42 -16.23
CA ASP A 45 -2.46 -5.70 -16.14
C ASP A 45 -1.56 -5.85 -17.37
N ASP A 46 -0.51 -5.03 -17.40
CA ASP A 46 0.50 -5.03 -18.45
C ASP A 46 1.85 -5.57 -17.93
N PRO A 47 2.71 -6.13 -18.80
CA PRO A 47 4.01 -6.68 -18.38
C PRO A 47 4.90 -5.69 -17.62
N ASP A 48 4.75 -4.40 -17.89
CA ASP A 48 5.57 -3.33 -17.31
C ASP A 48 4.82 -2.51 -16.23
N LEU A 49 3.51 -2.71 -16.06
CA LEU A 49 2.68 -1.94 -15.13
C LEU A 49 1.48 -2.74 -14.65
N ILE A 50 1.35 -2.87 -13.33
CA ILE A 50 0.19 -3.48 -12.67
C ILE A 50 -0.42 -2.45 -11.73
N VAL A 51 -1.69 -2.11 -11.94
CA VAL A 51 -2.49 -1.22 -11.10
C VAL A 51 -3.85 -1.86 -10.85
N PRO A 52 -4.40 -1.86 -9.63
CA PRO A 52 -3.79 -1.40 -8.37
C PRO A 52 -2.52 -2.20 -8.03
N HIS A 53 -1.60 -1.61 -7.25
CA HIS A 53 -0.36 -2.29 -6.88
C HIS A 53 -0.70 -3.60 -6.13
N PRO A 54 -0.20 -4.77 -6.59
CA PRO A 54 -0.74 -6.08 -6.19
C PRO A 54 -0.59 -6.39 -4.69
N ARG A 55 0.35 -5.71 -4.02
CA ARG A 55 0.63 -5.89 -2.59
C ARG A 55 0.25 -4.70 -1.72
N MET A 56 -0.53 -3.75 -2.22
CA MET A 56 -0.89 -2.57 -1.41
C MET A 56 -1.69 -2.96 -0.15
N ALA A 57 -2.60 -3.94 -0.26
CA ALA A 57 -3.44 -4.40 0.84
C ALA A 57 -2.66 -5.11 1.98
N GLU A 58 -1.40 -5.48 1.73
CA GLU A 58 -0.54 -6.18 2.68
C GLU A 58 0.43 -5.25 3.41
N ARG A 59 0.46 -3.95 3.06
CA ARG A 59 1.51 -3.02 3.48
C ARG A 59 0.92 -1.87 4.28
N GLU A 60 1.16 -1.88 5.59
CA GLU A 60 0.71 -0.80 6.49
C GLU A 60 1.26 0.56 6.04
N PHE A 61 2.54 0.64 5.65
CA PHE A 61 3.17 1.88 5.19
C PHE A 61 2.63 2.40 3.85
N VAL A 62 1.77 1.65 3.16
CA VAL A 62 1.01 2.11 2.00
C VAL A 62 -0.39 2.53 2.42
N LEU A 63 -1.09 1.68 3.17
CA LEU A 63 -2.48 1.91 3.56
C LEU A 63 -2.67 3.02 4.60
N SER A 64 -1.78 3.13 5.59
CA SER A 64 -1.89 4.15 6.64
C SER A 64 -1.75 5.57 6.07
N PRO A 65 -0.70 5.91 5.29
CA PRO A 65 -0.63 7.23 4.66
C PRO A 65 -1.75 7.47 3.64
N LEU A 66 -2.26 6.44 2.97
CA LEU A 66 -3.40 6.57 2.08
C LEU A 66 -4.67 6.96 2.85
N CYS A 67 -4.93 6.34 4.00
CA CYS A 67 -6.06 6.70 4.87
C CYS A 67 -5.92 8.09 5.49
N ASP A 68 -4.69 8.57 5.72
CA ASP A 68 -4.47 9.96 6.17
C ASP A 68 -4.86 10.99 5.09
N ILE A 69 -4.85 10.59 3.81
CA ILE A 69 -5.27 11.41 2.67
C ILE A 69 -6.77 11.27 2.43
N ASP A 70 -7.23 10.03 2.20
CA ASP A 70 -8.64 9.68 1.97
C ASP A 70 -8.85 8.17 2.28
N ASP A 71 -9.59 7.90 3.35
CA ASP A 71 -9.90 6.54 3.80
C ASP A 71 -11.03 5.88 3.00
N ALA A 72 -11.83 6.67 2.27
CA ALA A 72 -12.98 6.22 1.50
C ALA A 72 -12.62 5.77 0.07
N VAL A 73 -11.35 5.92 -0.34
CA VAL A 73 -10.86 5.44 -1.64
C VAL A 73 -11.15 3.95 -1.77
N VAL A 74 -11.87 3.59 -2.83
CA VAL A 74 -12.31 2.21 -3.09
C VAL A 74 -11.29 1.50 -3.97
N HIS A 75 -10.82 0.36 -3.52
CA HIS A 75 -9.95 -0.50 -4.30
C HIS A 75 -10.74 -1.22 -5.40
N PRO A 76 -10.37 -1.09 -6.69
CA PRO A 76 -11.24 -1.49 -7.80
C PRO A 76 -11.42 -3.01 -7.94
N LEU A 77 -10.49 -3.81 -7.39
CA LEU A 77 -10.58 -5.28 -7.45
C LEU A 77 -11.30 -5.90 -6.24
N SER A 78 -11.23 -5.28 -5.06
CA SER A 78 -11.78 -5.85 -3.83
C SER A 78 -13.10 -5.19 -3.43
N GLY A 79 -13.39 -4.00 -3.94
CA GLY A 79 -14.54 -3.18 -3.53
C GLY A 79 -14.44 -2.65 -2.10
N GLN A 80 -13.31 -2.86 -1.43
CA GLN A 80 -13.08 -2.40 -0.06
C GLN A 80 -12.51 -0.98 -0.07
N THR A 81 -12.86 -0.21 0.96
CA THR A 81 -12.21 1.09 1.19
C THR A 81 -10.78 0.91 1.71
N ALA A 82 -9.94 1.93 1.56
CA ALA A 82 -8.60 1.94 2.15
C ALA A 82 -8.66 1.72 3.68
N GLY A 83 -9.64 2.35 4.35
CA GLY A 83 -9.88 2.16 5.78
C GLY A 83 -10.23 0.71 6.16
N ASP A 84 -11.10 0.05 5.38
CA ASP A 84 -11.44 -1.36 5.60
C ASP A 84 -10.22 -2.26 5.46
N MET A 85 -9.43 -2.06 4.40
CA MET A 85 -8.19 -2.83 4.15
C MET A 85 -7.17 -2.64 5.28
N LEU A 86 -6.97 -1.41 5.75
CA LEU A 86 -6.05 -1.12 6.86
C LEU A 86 -6.54 -1.79 8.16
N GLY A 87 -7.83 -1.65 8.46
CA GLY A 87 -8.45 -2.25 9.64
C GLY A 87 -8.36 -3.78 9.63
N GLU A 88 -8.45 -4.42 8.45
CA GLU A 88 -8.19 -5.85 8.29
C GLU A 88 -6.72 -6.22 8.52
N LEU A 89 -5.79 -5.48 7.92
CA LEU A 89 -4.36 -5.74 8.04
C LEU A 89 -3.91 -5.69 9.52
N LEU A 90 -4.26 -4.62 10.23
CA LEU A 90 -3.91 -4.45 11.64
C LEU A 90 -4.52 -5.53 12.54
N ARG A 91 -5.72 -6.02 12.21
CA ARG A 91 -6.31 -7.17 12.91
C ARG A 91 -5.51 -8.45 12.68
N ARG A 92 -5.06 -8.70 11.44
CA ARG A 92 -4.25 -9.88 11.09
C ARG A 92 -2.87 -9.86 11.78
N GLU A 93 -2.25 -8.69 11.91
CA GLU A 93 -0.97 -8.54 12.60
C GLU A 93 -1.08 -8.76 14.11
N LYS A 94 -2.12 -8.23 14.76
CA LYS A 94 -2.36 -8.44 16.21
C LYS A 94 -2.48 -9.93 16.56
N VAL A 95 -3.20 -10.71 15.75
CA VAL A 95 -3.35 -12.16 15.96
C VAL A 95 -2.01 -12.91 15.88
N GLN A 96 -1.04 -12.39 15.13
CA GLN A 96 0.29 -12.98 15.01
C GLN A 96 1.25 -12.55 16.14
N GLY A 97 0.96 -11.43 16.81
CA GLY A 97 1.75 -10.89 17.91
C GLY A 97 1.41 -11.45 19.30
N GLU A 98 0.28 -12.12 19.47
CA GLU A 98 -0.20 -12.61 20.79
C GLU A 98 0.43 -13.96 21.25
N GLY A 99 1.59 -14.32 20.69
CA GLY A 99 2.39 -15.48 21.09
C GLY A 99 3.44 -15.21 22.18
N GLU A 100 3.70 -13.97 22.58
CA GLU A 100 4.64 -13.62 23.64
C GLU A 100 3.99 -12.62 24.61
N GLY A 101 3.52 -13.13 25.75
CA GLY A 101 3.03 -12.28 26.83
C GLY A 101 4.15 -11.48 27.47
N VAL A 102 4.01 -10.15 27.51
CA VAL A 102 4.62 -9.29 28.52
C VAL A 102 3.67 -8.15 28.88
N ASP A 103 3.61 -7.83 30.17
CA ASP A 103 2.68 -6.91 30.81
C ASP A 103 2.65 -5.50 30.19
N GLY A 104 1.45 -4.90 30.23
CA GLY A 104 1.09 -3.70 29.50
C GLY A 104 1.74 -2.40 29.95
N THR A 105 1.89 -1.49 29.00
CA THR A 105 1.56 -0.05 29.12
C THR A 105 1.91 0.68 27.82
N ALA A 106 0.99 1.55 27.42
CA ALA A 106 1.12 2.66 26.48
C ALA A 106 1.19 2.37 24.96
N SER A 107 0.06 2.73 24.35
CA SER A 107 -0.09 3.27 23.00
C SER A 107 1.07 4.18 22.55
N SER A 108 1.65 3.86 21.40
CA SER A 108 2.29 4.80 20.46
C SER A 108 2.48 4.09 19.11
N PRO A 109 2.20 4.73 17.96
CA PRO A 109 2.62 4.20 16.67
C PRO A 109 4.13 4.44 16.55
N ALA A 110 4.92 3.50 17.04
CA ALA A 110 6.37 3.53 16.89
C ALA A 110 6.71 3.11 15.46
N VAL A 111 7.07 4.08 14.63
CA VAL A 111 7.92 3.82 13.46
C VAL A 111 9.15 3.06 13.96
N ARG A 112 9.20 1.75 13.68
CA ARG A 112 10.30 0.89 14.11
C ARG A 112 11.49 1.14 13.19
N VAL A 113 12.31 2.13 13.55
CA VAL A 113 13.59 2.38 12.88
C VAL A 113 14.52 1.20 13.19
N VAL A 114 14.75 0.34 12.20
CA VAL A 114 15.73 -0.75 12.30
C VAL A 114 17.13 -0.15 12.19
N PRO A 115 18.01 -0.29 13.20
CA PRO A 115 19.35 0.26 13.12
C PRO A 115 20.19 -0.49 12.07
N LEU A 116 20.80 0.25 11.15
CA LEU A 116 21.76 -0.31 10.19
C LEU A 116 23.05 -0.75 10.91
N PRO A 117 23.62 -1.92 10.58
CA PRO A 117 24.91 -2.33 11.11
C PRO A 117 26.00 -1.36 10.61
N ARG A 118 26.75 -0.77 11.54
CA ARG A 118 27.91 0.06 11.22
C ARG A 118 29.06 -0.85 10.77
N GLY A 119 29.39 -0.78 9.48
CA GLY A 119 30.67 -1.23 8.93
C GLY A 119 31.59 -0.05 8.74
#